data_AF-A0A950RQA1-F1
#
_entry.id   AF-A0A950RQA1-F1
#
_cell.length_a   1.000
_cell.length_b   1.000
_cell.length_c   1.000
_cell.angle_alpha   90.00
_cell.angle_beta   90.00
_cell.angle_gamma   90.00
#
_symmetry.space_group_name_H-M   'P 1'
#
loop_
_entity.id
_entity.type
_entity.pdbx_description
1 polymer ?
#
loop_
_entity_poly.entity_id
_entity_poly.type
_entity_poly.pdbx_seq_one_letter_code
_entity_poly.pdbx_strand_id
1 'polypeptide(L)' 'MDRGLLSVTVTQRQLVFELEHLKGKLRHRDPARFRALCRTHQVTAHPLFVVVAGDIEPWERGR' A
#
# COMPACT_ATOMS: atom_id res chain seq x y z
N MET A 1 8.62 -21.22 -21.37
CA MET A 1 9.56 -20.16 -20.94
C MET A 1 9.08 -19.67 -19.60
N ASP A 2 9.71 -20.17 -18.54
CA ASP A 2 9.35 -19.86 -17.17
C ASP A 2 9.92 -18.47 -16.85
N ARG A 3 9.13 -17.41 -17.06
CA ARG A 3 9.45 -16.11 -16.47
C ARG A 3 9.14 -16.25 -14.99
N GLY A 4 10.08 -16.78 -14.22
CA GLY A 4 10.01 -16.74 -12.76
C GLY A 4 9.73 -15.30 -12.36
N LEU A 5 8.50 -15.01 -11.97
CA LEU A 5 8.07 -13.66 -11.61
C LEU A 5 8.93 -13.25 -10.42
N LEU A 6 9.82 -12.28 -10.62
CA LEU A 6 10.56 -11.64 -9.53
C LEU A 6 9.52 -10.98 -8.61
N SER A 7 9.15 -11.69 -7.56
CA SER A 7 8.19 -11.24 -6.57
C SER A 7 8.89 -10.55 -5.42
N VAL A 8 8.28 -9.49 -4.91
CA VAL A 8 8.73 -8.73 -3.74
C VAL A 8 7.77 -9.01 -2.60
N THR A 9 8.29 -9.40 -1.44
CA THR A 9 7.45 -9.56 -0.25
C THR A 9 7.07 -8.20 0.32
N VAL A 10 5.85 -8.06 0.80
CA VAL A 10 5.37 -6.87 1.52
C VAL A 10 4.52 -7.31 2.69
N THR A 11 4.64 -6.63 3.82
CA THR A 11 3.79 -6.93 4.98
C THR A 11 2.38 -6.36 4.83
N GLN A 12 1.40 -7.04 5.42
CA GLN A 12 0.02 -6.55 5.45
C GLN A 12 -0.09 -5.17 6.10
N ARG A 13 0.67 -4.91 7.17
CA ARG A 13 0.65 -3.62 7.88
C ARG A 13 1.31 -2.51 7.06
N GLN A 14 2.35 -2.80 6.26
CA GLN A 14 2.91 -1.82 5.31
C GLN A 14 1.89 -1.39 4.25
N LEU A 15 1.10 -2.32 3.70
CA LEU A 15 0.07 -1.95 2.70
C LEU A 15 -1.00 -1.03 3.28
N VAL A 16 -1.47 -1.30 4.50
CA VAL A 16 -2.44 -0.43 5.18
C VAL A 16 -1.81 0.94 5.45
N PHE A 17 -0.57 0.96 5.89
CA PHE A 17 0.17 2.19 6.15
C PHE A 17 0.35 3.05 4.88
N GLU A 18 0.77 2.45 3.77
CA GLU A 18 0.89 3.14 2.47
C GLU A 18 -0.45 3.66 1.94
N LEU A 19 -1.55 2.93 2.19
CA LEU A 19 -2.89 3.37 1.81
C LEU A 19 -3.30 4.64 2.57
N GLU A 20 -3.06 4.70 3.88
CA GLU A 20 -3.35 5.90 4.68
C GLU A 20 -2.46 7.08 4.25
N HIS A 21 -1.19 6.82 3.95
CA HIS A 21 -0.32 7.83 3.36
C HIS A 21 -0.80 8.34 2.00
N LEU A 22 -1.28 7.45 1.13
CA LEU A 22 -1.87 7.83 -0.15
C LEU A 22 -3.09 8.73 0.07
N LYS A 23 -4.00 8.36 0.97
CA LYS A 23 -5.17 9.19 1.31
C LYS A 23 -4.76 10.57 1.83
N GLY A 24 -3.77 10.65 2.72
CA GLY A 24 -3.25 11.92 3.23
C GLY A 24 -2.70 12.82 2.12
N LYS A 25 -1.98 12.24 1.15
CA LYS A 25 -1.51 12.95 -0.04
C LYS A 25 -2.67 13.41 -0.93
N LEU A 26 -3.63 12.53 -1.22
CA LEU A 26 -4.78 12.84 -2.07
C LEU A 26 -5.66 13.93 -1.48
N ARG A 27 -5.84 13.97 -0.15
CA ARG A 27 -6.65 15.00 0.51
C ARG A 27 -6.24 16.42 0.12
N HIS A 28 -4.95 16.66 -0.10
CA HIS A 28 -4.42 17.97 -0.49
C HIS A 28 -4.21 18.12 -2.00
N ARG A 29 -3.79 17.04 -2.67
CA ARG A 29 -3.37 17.09 -4.09
C ARG A 29 -4.50 16.79 -5.07
N ASP A 30 -5.49 16.00 -4.66
CA ASP A 30 -6.65 15.62 -5.47
C ASP A 30 -7.84 15.26 -4.56
N PRO A 31 -8.60 16.28 -4.09
CA PRO A 31 -9.72 16.06 -3.18
C PRO A 31 -10.84 15.19 -3.78
N ALA A 32 -10.98 15.15 -5.10
CA ALA A 32 -11.98 14.32 -5.76
C ALA A 32 -11.64 12.83 -5.61
N ARG A 33 -10.38 12.44 -5.89
CA ARG A 33 -9.91 11.07 -5.65
C ARG A 33 -9.90 10.69 -4.17
N PHE A 34 -9.58 11.63 -3.29
CA PHE A 34 -9.69 11.38 -1.85
C PHE A 34 -11.12 11.01 -1.46
N ARG A 35 -12.14 11.76 -1.91
CA ARG A 35 -13.55 11.44 -1.61
C ARG A 35 -13.96 10.06 -2.14
N ALA A 36 -13.43 9.64 -3.29
CA ALA A 36 -13.70 8.31 -3.84
C ALA A 36 -13.04 7.18 -3.02
N LEU A 37 -11.87 7.42 -2.42
CA LEU A 37 -11.05 6.39 -1.76
C LEU A 37 -11.07 6.46 -0.22
N CYS A 38 -11.63 7.49 0.40
CA CYS A 38 -11.48 7.74 1.84
C CYS A 38 -12.02 6.60 2.72
N ARG A 39 -13.04 5.88 2.24
CA ARG A 39 -13.69 4.74 2.94
C ARG A 39 -13.05 3.38 2.61
N THR A 40 -12.01 3.33 1.78
CA THR A 40 -11.33 2.09 1.43
C THR A 40 -10.35 1.71 2.54
N HIS A 41 -10.56 0.59 3.22
CA HIS A 41 -9.68 0.14 4.32
C HIS A 41 -8.65 -0.92 3.90
N GLN A 42 -8.84 -1.52 2.71
CA GLN A 42 -7.98 -2.57 2.17
C GLN A 42 -7.81 -2.39 0.67
N VAL A 43 -6.65 -2.78 0.15
CA VAL A 43 -6.33 -2.76 -1.27
C VAL A 43 -5.77 -4.11 -1.69
N THR A 44 -6.04 -4.49 -2.94
CA THR A 44 -5.42 -5.65 -3.56
C THR A 44 -4.02 -5.27 -4.05
N ALA A 45 -3.01 -6.04 -3.63
CA ALA A 45 -1.65 -5.83 -4.08
C ALA A 45 -1.49 -6.26 -5.55
N HIS A 46 -0.59 -5.59 -6.27
CA HIS A 46 -0.21 -6.02 -7.62
C HIS A 46 0.40 -7.43 -7.57
N PRO A 47 0.26 -8.29 -8.60
CA PRO A 47 0.82 -9.65 -8.64
C PRO A 47 2.34 -9.78 -8.43
N LEU A 48 3.07 -8.67 -8.49
CA LEU A 48 4.50 -8.63 -8.17
C LEU A 48 4.75 -8.63 -6.65
N PHE A 49 3.74 -8.31 -5.85
CA PHE A 49 3.83 -8.28 -4.41
C PHE A 49 3.23 -9.55 -3.80
N VAL A 50 4.02 -10.23 -2.98
CA VAL A 50 3.54 -11.34 -2.14
C VAL A 50 3.26 -10.78 -0.76
N VAL A 51 1.97 -10.69 -0.42
CA VAL A 51 1.54 -10.18 0.88
C VAL A 51 1.77 -11.24 1.95
N VAL A 52 2.58 -10.91 2.94
CA VAL A 52 2.84 -11.75 4.11
C VAL A 52 2.30 -11.09 5.37
N ALA A 53 1.98 -11.88 6.39
CA ALA A 53 1.68 -11.35 7.71
C ALA A 53 2.94 -10.66 8.28
N GLY A 54 2.77 -9.48 8.88
CA GLY A 54 3.88 -8.73 9.47
C GLY A 54 3.50 -7.28 9.76
N ASP A 55 4.34 -6.63 10.56
CA ASP A 55 4.22 -5.23 10.99
C ASP A 55 4.70 -4.24 9.92
N ILE A 56 4.57 -2.94 10.21
CA ILE A 56 5.13 -1.88 9.36
C ILE A 56 6.65 -2.10 9.27
N GLU A 57 7.21 -1.88 8.09
CA GLU A 57 8.62 -2.15 7.87
C GLU A 57 9.50 -1.20 8.70
N PRO A 58 10.63 -1.68 9.27
CA PRO A 58 11.38 -0.94 10.28
C PRO A 58 12.10 0.30 9.74
N TRP A 59 12.30 0.39 8.43
CA TRP A 59 12.88 1.57 7.79
C TRP A 59 11.87 2.71 7.61
N GLU A 60 10.59 2.44 7.82
CA GLU A 60 9.57 3.47 7.75
C GLU A 60 9.83 4.51 8.84
N ARG A 61 10.05 5.76 8.42
CA ARG A 61 10.24 6.85 9.37
C ARG A 61 8.93 7.59 9.51
N GLY A 62 8.46 7.75 10.76
CA GLY A 62 7.36 8.65 11.08
C GLY A 62 7.60 10.01 10.44
N ARG A 63 6.66 10.47 9.62
CA ARG A 63 6.69 11.80 9.00
C ARG A 63 6.36 12.88 9.99
#